data_AF-A0A7M1R3S6-F1
#
_entry.id   AF-A0A7M1R3S6-F1
#
_cell.length_a   1.000
_cell.length_b   1.000
_cell.length_c   1.000
_cell.angle_alpha   90.00
_cell.angle_beta   90.00
_cell.angle_gamma   90.00
#
_symmetry.space_group_name_H-M   'P 1'
#
loop_
_entity.id
_entity.type
_entity.pdbx_description
1 polymer ?
#
loop_
_entity_poly.entity_id
_entity_poly.type
_entity_poly.pdbx_seq_one_letter_code
_entity_poly.pdbx_strand_id
1 'polypeptide(L)' 'MVTSFRVEYTKDALKQLKKMDRFDAHLILSWIEKNLSGTDNPRRHGKGLTANRTGEWRYRVGSGVA' A
#
# COMPACT_ATOMS: atom_id res chain seq x y z
N MET A 1 -21.70 -2.21 -13.42
CA MET A 1 -20.29 -2.65 -13.41
C MET A 1 -19.61 -1.93 -12.26
N VAL A 2 -19.03 -2.65 -11.29
CA VAL A 2 -18.30 -2.01 -10.19
C VAL A 2 -16.88 -1.74 -10.70
N THR A 3 -16.48 -0.48 -10.79
CA THR A 3 -15.09 -0.10 -11.09
C THR A 3 -14.24 -0.33 -9.84
N SER A 4 -13.32 -1.30 -9.91
CA SER A 4 -12.36 -1.59 -8.86
C SER A 4 -10.96 -1.14 -9.27
N PHE A 5 -10.15 -0.79 -8.27
CA PHE A 5 -8.77 -0.39 -8.44
C PHE A 5 -7.85 -1.61 -8.51
N ARG A 6 -6.79 -1.50 -9.31
CA ARG A 6 -5.70 -2.47 -9.40
C ARG A 6 -4.42 -1.85 -8.86
N VAL A 7 -3.62 -2.65 -8.16
CA VAL A 7 -2.30 -2.24 -7.66
C VAL A 7 -1.25 -2.50 -8.74
N GLU A 8 -0.41 -1.51 -8.98
CA GLU A 8 0.80 -1.62 -9.80
C GLU A 8 2.02 -1.18 -8.98
N TYR A 9 3.14 -1.89 -9.17
CA TYR A 9 4.38 -1.63 -8.46
C TYR A 9 5.40 -0.98 -9.38
N THR A 10 6.05 0.09 -8.90
CA THR A 10 7.21 0.65 -9.59
C THR A 10 8.42 -0.29 -9.45
N LYS A 11 9.40 -0.14 -10.35
CA LYS A 11 10.67 -0.88 -10.27
C LYS A 11 11.38 -0.65 -8.93
N ASP A 12 11.31 0.55 -8.39
CA ASP A 12 11.96 0.89 -7.11
C ASP A 12 11.22 0.30 -5.92
N ALA A 13 9.87 0.25 -5.94
CA ALA A 13 9.11 -0.46 -4.92
C ALA A 13 9.46 -1.96 -4.89
N LEU A 14 9.59 -2.61 -6.06
CA LEU A 14 10.01 -4.01 -6.14
C LEU A 14 11.43 -4.22 -5.60
N LYS A 15 12.37 -3.32 -5.90
CA LYS A 15 13.73 -3.38 -5.34
C LYS A 15 13.74 -3.20 -3.83
N GLN A 16 12.91 -2.31 -3.29
CA GLN A 16 12.79 -2.08 -1.85
C GLN A 16 12.21 -3.30 -1.14
N LEU A 17 11.10 -3.85 -1.65
CA LEU A 17 10.50 -5.09 -1.14
C LEU A 17 11.49 -6.26 -1.14
N LYS A 18 12.31 -6.39 -2.19
CA LYS A 18 13.32 -7.46 -2.29
C LYS A 18 14.45 -7.33 -1.25
N LYS A 19 14.76 -6.11 -0.79
CA LYS A 19 15.82 -5.85 0.20
C LYS A 19 15.31 -5.92 1.65
N MET A 20 14.00 -5.88 1.84
CA MET A 20 13.36 -5.94 3.15
C MET A 20 13.46 -7.36 3.73
N ASP A 21 13.36 -7.49 5.05
CA ASP A 21 13.24 -8.82 5.65
C ASP A 21 11.95 -9.51 5.19
N ARG A 22 11.95 -10.84 5.24
CA ARG A 22 10.86 -11.66 4.70
C ARG A 22 9.52 -11.41 5.39
N PHE A 23 9.52 -11.22 6.71
CA PHE A 23 8.32 -10.99 7.51
C PHE A 23 7.69 -9.63 7.18
N ASP A 24 8.49 -8.56 7.22
CA ASP A 24 8.01 -7.21 6.91
C ASP A 24 7.49 -7.12 5.47
N ALA A 25 8.21 -7.69 4.50
CA ALA A 25 7.77 -7.72 3.10
C ALA A 25 6.44 -8.48 2.96
N HIS A 26 6.30 -9.61 3.65
CA HIS A 26 5.07 -10.39 3.63
C HIS A 26 3.89 -9.65 4.26
N LEU A 27 4.11 -8.93 5.36
CA LEU A 27 3.11 -8.12 6.03
C LEU A 27 2.60 -7.00 5.11
N ILE A 28 3.52 -6.29 4.43
CA ILE A 28 3.19 -5.24 3.47
C ILE A 28 2.38 -5.80 2.30
N LEU A 29 2.86 -6.86 1.65
CA LEU A 29 2.19 -7.44 0.49
C LEU A 29 0.79 -7.97 0.83
N SER A 30 0.65 -8.65 1.97
CA SER A 30 -0.64 -9.17 2.44
C SER A 30 -1.63 -8.05 2.74
N TRP A 31 -1.15 -6.94 3.31
CA TRP A 31 -1.99 -5.78 3.57
C TRP A 31 -2.44 -5.10 2.27
N ILE A 32 -1.54 -4.94 1.30
CA ILE A 32 -1.86 -4.35 -0.02
C ILE A 32 -2.92 -5.19 -0.73
N GLU A 33 -2.73 -6.50 -0.79
CA GLU A 33 -3.68 -7.40 -1.43
C GLU A 33 -5.06 -7.31 -0.78
N LYS A 34 -5.12 -7.32 0.55
CA LYS A 34 -6.37 -7.27 1.30
C LYS A 34 -7.12 -5.93 1.18
N ASN A 35 -6.40 -4.81 1.07
CA ASN A 35 -7.00 -3.48 1.27
C ASN A 35 -7.02 -2.59 0.01
N LEU A 36 -6.14 -2.85 -0.96
CA LEU A 36 -5.97 -2.02 -2.15
C LEU A 36 -6.25 -2.77 -3.45
N SER A 37 -6.00 -4.08 -3.52
CA SER A 37 -6.33 -4.88 -4.71
C SER A 37 -7.84 -5.08 -4.79
N GLY A 38 -8.46 -4.68 -5.91
CA GLY A 38 -9.89 -4.87 -6.15
C GLY A 38 -10.82 -3.97 -5.33
N THR A 39 -10.30 -3.01 -4.57
CA THR A 39 -11.10 -2.08 -3.76
C THR A 39 -11.81 -1.05 -4.64
N ASP A 40 -12.96 -0.54 -4.19
CA ASP A 40 -13.69 0.58 -4.81
C ASP A 40 -13.14 1.95 -4.38
N ASN A 41 -12.48 1.99 -3.23
CA ASN A 41 -11.89 3.21 -2.68
C ASN A 41 -10.54 2.92 -2.00
N PRO A 42 -9.41 3.12 -2.71
CA PRO A 42 -8.08 2.88 -2.14
C PRO A 42 -7.74 3.88 -1.03
N ARG A 43 -8.41 5.04 -0.98
CA ARG A 43 -8.13 6.12 -0.03
C ARG A 43 -8.68 5.84 1.36
N ARG A 44 -9.59 4.87 1.52
CA ARG A 44 -10.28 4.54 2.78
C ARG A 44 -9.31 4.29 3.95
N HIS A 45 -8.18 3.66 3.67
CA HIS A 45 -7.21 3.22 4.69
C HIS A 45 -5.94 4.09 4.73
N GLY A 46 -5.87 5.12 3.88
CA GLY A 46 -4.69 5.96 3.71
C GLY A 46 -4.90 7.37 4.23
N LYS A 47 -3.80 8.11 4.34
CA LYS A 47 -3.82 9.57 4.52
C LYS A 47 -3.10 10.22 3.35
N GLY A 48 -3.70 11.27 2.78
CA GLY A 48 -3.05 12.08 1.76
C GLY A 48 -1.77 12.70 2.31
N LEU A 49 -0.72 12.73 1.49
CA LEU A 49 0.47 13.53 1.77
C LEU A 49 0.19 15.00 1.45
N THR A 50 0.92 15.91 2.11
CA THR A 50 0.76 17.36 1.99
C THR A 50 2.00 17.99 1.35
N ALA A 51 1.96 19.32 1.16
CA ALA A 51 3.04 20.11 0.56
C ALA A 51 3.42 19.60 -0.84
N ASN A 52 4.70 19.36 -1.09
CA ASN A 52 5.24 18.96 -2.39
C ASN A 52 4.86 17.54 -2.85
N ARG A 53 4.08 16.79 -2.07
CA ARG A 53 3.58 15.44 -2.40
C ARG A 53 2.05 15.37 -2.41
N THR A 54 1.38 16.51 -2.57
CA THR A 54 -0.08 16.57 -2.73
C THR A 54 -0.50 15.71 -3.91
N GLY A 55 -1.51 14.84 -3.71
CA GLY A 55 -1.95 13.86 -4.70
C GLY A 55 -1.38 12.45 -4.49
N GLU A 56 -0.43 12.28 -3.57
CA GLU A 56 0.05 10.97 -3.12
C GLU A 56 -0.61 10.53 -1.81
N TRP A 57 -0.68 9.21 -1.60
CA TRP A 57 -1.25 8.60 -0.39
C TRP A 57 -0.21 7.75 0.33
N ARG A 58 -0.19 7.87 1.67
CA ARG A 58 0.54 6.94 2.53
C ARG A 58 -0.40 6.00 3.25
N TYR A 59 0.04 4.76 3.42
CA TYR A 59 -0.66 3.72 4.15
C TYR A 59 0.22 3.28 5.32
N ARG A 60 -0.39 3.09 6.49
CA ARG A 60 0.30 2.49 7.63
C ARG A 60 -0.04 1.02 7.64
N VAL A 61 0.98 0.18 7.49
CA VAL A 61 0.86 -1.27 7.52
C VAL A 61 1.53 -1.77 8.80
N GLY A 62 0.88 -2.73 9.46
CA GLY A 62 1.30 -3.17 10.78
C GLY A 62 0.77 -2.25 11.87
N SER A 63 -0.26 -2.70 12.57
CA SER A 63 -0.64 -2.21 13.89
C SER A 63 -1.12 -3.43 14.67
N GLY A 64 -0.23 -3.96 15.51
CA GLY A 64 -0.45 -5.20 16.25
C GLY A 64 0.66 -5.48 17.25
N VAL A 65 1.12 -4.45 17.96
CA VAL A 65 1.73 -4.56 19.28
C VAL A 65 1.13 -3.44 20.11
N ALA A 66 0.29 -3.83 21.07
CA ALA A 66 0.23 -3.14 22.35
C ALA A 66 1.43 -3.63 23.17
#